data_AF-A0A5D3E7T3-F1
#
_entry.id   AF-A0A5D3E7T3-F1
#
_cell.length_a   1.000
_cell.length_b   1.000
_cell.length_c   1.000
_cell.angle_alpha   90.00
_cell.angle_beta   90.00
_cell.angle_gamma   90.00
#
_symmetry.space_group_name_H-M   'P 1'
#
loop_
_entity.id
_entity.type
_entity.pdbx_description
1 polymer ?
#
loop_
_entity_poly.entity_id
_entity_poly.type
_entity_poly.pdbx_seq_one_letter_code
_entity_poly.pdbx_strand_id
1 'polypeptide(L)' 'MKGTDHFKRTIQMYLEQRAEEDTLFAKKYRNPAKNIDECVTHILNYV' A
#
# COMPACT_ATOMS: atom_id res chain seq x y z
N MET A 1 -0.79 15.26 -5.13
CA MET A 1 -1.30 14.60 -6.37
C MET A 1 -2.16 13.39 -6.03
N LYS A 2 -3.10 12.99 -6.90
CA LYS A 2 -3.85 11.73 -6.77
C LYS A 2 -3.27 10.68 -7.73
N GLY A 3 -3.06 9.46 -7.26
CA GLY A 3 -2.57 8.36 -8.10
C GLY A 3 -3.62 7.84 -9.07
N THR A 4 -3.18 7.35 -10.22
CA THR A 4 -4.04 6.66 -11.19
C THR A 4 -4.47 5.29 -10.64
N ASP A 5 -5.60 4.76 -11.10
CA ASP A 5 -6.06 3.43 -10.66
C ASP A 5 -5.05 2.32 -10.98
N HIS A 6 -4.34 2.45 -12.11
CA HIS A 6 -3.25 1.56 -12.46
C HIS A 6 -2.13 1.60 -11.41
N PHE A 7 -1.72 2.80 -10.99
CA PHE A 7 -0.69 2.95 -9.96
C PHE A 7 -1.14 2.38 -8.62
N LYS A 8 -2.39 2.65 -8.20
CA LYS A 8 -2.96 2.08 -6.96
C LYS A 8 -2.91 0.55 -6.97
N ARG A 9 -3.32 -0.07 -8.08
CA ARG A 9 -3.30 -1.53 -8.23
C ARG A 9 -1.89 -2.10 -8.16
N THR A 10 -0.92 -1.45 -8.82
CA THR A 10 0.50 -1.86 -8.75
C THR A 10 1.04 -1.78 -7.32
N ILE A 11 0.77 -0.69 -6.60
CA ILE A 11 1.17 -0.55 -5.19
C ILE A 11 0.50 -1.63 -4.33
N GLN A 12 -0.81 -1.86 -4.51
CA GLN A 12 -1.53 -2.88 -3.76
C GLN A 12 -0.93 -4.28 -3.97
N MET A 13 -0.68 -4.67 -5.22
CA MET A 13 -0.06 -5.96 -5.54
C MET A 13 1.32 -6.12 -4.88
N TYR A 14 2.14 -5.07 -4.92
CA TYR A 14 3.45 -5.09 -4.27
C TYR A 14 3.33 -5.29 -2.74
N LEU A 15 2.42 -4.54 -2.09
CA LEU A 15 2.21 -4.65 -0.66
C LEU A 15 1.62 -6.01 -0.27
N GLU A 16 0.74 -6.60 -1.09
CA GLU A 16 0.24 -7.96 -0.91
C GLU A 16 1.38 -8.98 -0.94
N GLN A 17 2.25 -8.93 -1.96
CA GLN A 17 3.42 -9.81 -2.05
C GLN A 17 4.35 -9.66 -0.83
N ARG A 18 4.60 -8.43 -0.37
CA ARG A 18 5.38 -8.20 0.86
C ARG A 18 4.72 -8.80 2.10
N ALA A 19 3.39 -8.76 2.18
CA ALA A 19 2.64 -9.35 3.28
C ALA A 19 2.59 -10.89 3.24
N GLU A 20 2.86 -11.51 2.10
CA GLU A 20 3.04 -12.96 2.00
C GLU A 20 4.41 -13.39 2.55
N GLU A 21 5.45 -12.60 2.29
CA GLU A 21 6.84 -12.92 2.66
C GLU A 21 7.20 -12.47 4.09
N ASP A 22 6.67 -11.34 4.57
CA ASP A 22 7.00 -10.74 5.88
C ASP A 22 5.78 -10.73 6.82
N THR A 23 5.80 -11.62 7.81
CA THR A 23 4.71 -11.77 8.79
C THR A 23 4.52 -10.56 9.71
N LEU A 24 5.59 -9.81 10.03
CA LEU A 24 5.51 -8.60 10.85
C LEU A 24 4.88 -7.47 10.04
N PHE A 25 5.28 -7.36 8.76
CA PHE A 25 4.65 -6.45 7.82
C PHE A 25 3.18 -6.81 7.58
N ALA A 26 2.85 -8.09 7.40
CA ALA A 26 1.49 -8.58 7.18
C ALA A 26 0.53 -8.13 8.27
N LYS A 27 0.96 -8.18 9.55
CA LYS A 27 0.17 -7.70 10.68
C LYS A 27 -0.16 -6.20 10.59
N LYS A 28 0.81 -5.39 10.13
CA LYS A 28 0.62 -3.94 9.92
C LYS A 28 -0.19 -3.65 8.67
N TYR A 29 -0.02 -4.43 7.61
CA TYR A 29 -0.72 -4.28 6.34
C TYR A 29 -2.21 -4.60 6.47
N ARG A 30 -2.56 -5.70 7.16
CA ARG A 30 -3.95 -6.13 7.40
C ARG A 30 -4.69 -5.34 8.48
N ASN A 31 -4.16 -4.19 8.90
CA ASN A 31 -4.86 -3.31 9.84
C ASN A 31 -6.11 -2.74 9.14
N PRO A 32 -7.33 -2.95 9.67
CA PRO A 32 -8.56 -2.44 9.08
C PRO A 32 -8.59 -0.91 8.92
N ALA A 33 -7.81 -0.19 9.72
CA ALA A 33 -7.67 1.26 9.62
C ALA A 33 -6.74 1.72 8.48
N LYS A 34 -6.06 0.79 7.78
CA LYS A 34 -5.12 1.14 6.72
C LYS A 34 -5.86 1.41 5.41
N ASN A 35 -5.61 2.57 4.82
CA ASN A 35 -6.20 3.00 3.54
C ASN A 35 -5.14 3.03 2.42
N ILE A 36 -5.41 2.35 1.31
CA ILE A 36 -4.51 2.31 0.15
C ILE A 36 -4.39 3.68 -0.53
N ASP A 37 -5.46 4.49 -0.54
CA ASP A 37 -5.45 5.83 -1.14
C ASP A 37 -4.53 6.79 -0.38
N GLU A 38 -4.48 6.67 0.95
CA GLU A 38 -3.56 7.44 1.79
C GLU A 38 -2.11 7.01 1.57
N CYS A 39 -1.87 5.69 1.45
CA CYS A 39 -0.53 5.17 1.15
C CYS A 39 -0.03 5.70 -0.20
N VAL A 40 -0.87 5.65 -1.23
CA VAL A 40 -0.56 6.19 -2.56
C VAL A 40 -0.35 7.69 -2.53
N THR A 41 -1.18 8.42 -1.79
CA THR A 41 -1.02 9.87 -1.61
C THR A 41 0.29 10.19 -0.92
N HIS A 42 0.68 9.45 0.12
CA HIS A 42 1.95 9.65 0.79
C HIS A 42 3.13 9.41 -0.16
N ILE A 43 3.12 8.30 -0.90
CA ILE A 43 4.17 7.96 -1.87
C ILE A 43 4.37 9.05 -2.91
N LEU A 44 3.29 9.61 -3.45
CA LEU A 44 3.37 10.64 -4.49
C LEU A 44 3.81 12.01 -4.01
N ASN A 45 3.76 12.29 -2.71
CA ASN A 45 4.05 13.62 -2.18
C ASN A 45 5.29 13.68 -1.26
N TYR A 46 5.77 12.55 -0.74
CA TYR A 46 6.75 12.53 0.36
C TYR A 46 7.88 11.51 0.24
N VAL A 47 7.84 10.61 -0.76
CA VAL A 47 8.97 9.70 -1.03
C VAL A 47 10.09 10.43 -1.77
#